data_AF-A0A9E5RTY3-F1
#
_entry.id   AF-A0A9E5RTY3-F1
#
_cell.length_a   1.000
_cell.length_b   1.000
_cell.length_c   1.000
_cell.angle_alpha   90.00
_cell.angle_beta   90.00
_cell.angle_gamma   90.00
#
_symmetry.space_group_name_H-M   'P 1'
#
loop_
_entity.id
_entity.type
_entity.pdbx_description
1 polymer ?
#
loop_
_entity_poly.entity_id
_entity_poly.type
_entity_poly.pdbx_seq_one_letter_code
_entity_poly.pdbx_strand_id
1 'polypeptide(L)'
;METMETLELRADRNETDIEIIVRAVYRQVLGNSYLMESDRLLSAESLLKQGQLSVREFVRAIAKSELYSEKFFQNNSQVRFIELNYKHFLGRAPEDESEIAYHVDLYNAQGYAAEIDSYIDSLEYQQNFGDNIVPNYRGFKSQVGQKNVGFSRMFQLYRGYANSDSSQGYKQGRLTWEVAKNTASPIHAASSSALAGTGSGNRGDLYRLRVMQAASSKTTVVRRITTEILVPFEQLSSKLQQLNRKGNKVMSITLA
;
A
#
# COMPACT_ATOMS: atom_id res chain seq x y z
N MET A 1 -14.82 12.22 -4.37
CA MET A 1 -13.52 11.57 -4.67
C MET A 1 -12.81 12.55 -5.58
N GLU A 2 -11.97 13.42 -5.00
CA GLU A 2 -11.27 14.44 -5.76
C GLU A 2 -10.50 13.80 -6.91
N THR A 3 -10.76 14.25 -8.12
CA THR A 3 -9.90 14.01 -9.26
C THR A 3 -8.54 14.62 -8.92
N MET A 4 -7.57 13.82 -8.49
CA MET A 4 -6.19 14.29 -8.48
C MET A 4 -5.87 14.69 -9.92
N GLU A 5 -5.72 15.99 -10.11
CA GLU A 5 -5.37 16.60 -11.39
C GLU A 5 -4.05 15.96 -11.86
N THR A 6 -4.04 15.50 -13.11
CA THR A 6 -2.83 14.91 -13.70
C THR A 6 -1.78 15.99 -13.79
N LEU A 7 -0.74 15.86 -12.97
CA LEU A 7 0.42 16.75 -13.01
C LEU A 7 1.31 16.36 -14.20
N GLU A 8 1.26 17.18 -15.23
CA GLU A 8 2.05 17.04 -16.44
C GLU A 8 3.06 18.19 -16.57
N LEU A 9 4.28 17.84 -17.00
CA LEU A 9 5.29 18.83 -17.36
C LEU A 9 5.00 19.34 -18.78
N ARG A 10 4.45 20.55 -18.88
CA ARG A 10 4.21 21.24 -20.17
C ARG A 10 5.47 21.96 -20.66
N ALA A 11 5.49 22.28 -21.96
CA ALA A 11 6.58 23.06 -22.57
C ALA A 11 6.69 24.48 -21.96
N ASP A 12 5.54 25.09 -21.61
CA ASP A 12 5.44 26.44 -21.03
C ASP A 12 5.70 26.42 -19.51
N ARG A 13 6.79 25.78 -19.09
CA ARG A 13 7.09 25.48 -17.68
C ARG A 13 7.57 26.71 -16.91
N ASN A 14 6.92 27.00 -15.80
CA ASN A 14 7.43 27.94 -14.79
C ASN A 14 8.30 27.21 -13.74
N GLU A 15 9.21 27.91 -13.09
CA GLU A 15 10.07 27.29 -12.06
C GLU A 15 9.23 26.74 -10.88
N THR A 16 8.15 27.44 -10.53
CA THR A 16 7.19 26.97 -9.51
C THR A 16 6.53 25.65 -9.89
N ASP A 17 6.22 25.45 -11.17
CA ASP A 17 5.53 24.25 -11.65
C ASP A 17 6.48 23.05 -11.61
N ILE A 18 7.74 23.27 -11.98
CA ILE A 18 8.78 22.25 -11.87
C ILE A 18 8.98 21.83 -10.42
N GLU A 19 8.96 22.77 -9.47
CA GLU A 19 9.07 22.43 -8.04
C GLU A 19 7.87 21.63 -7.52
N ILE A 20 6.66 21.95 -7.99
CA ILE A 20 5.46 21.16 -7.65
C ILE A 20 5.61 19.73 -8.20
N ILE A 21 6.09 19.58 -9.44
CA ILE A 21 6.33 18.28 -10.08
C ILE A 21 7.40 17.49 -9.31
N VAL A 22 8.53 18.12 -8.96
CA VAL A 22 9.60 17.49 -8.18
C VAL A 22 9.04 16.94 -6.85
N ARG A 23 8.29 17.76 -6.12
CA ARG A 23 7.66 17.35 -4.85
C ARG A 23 6.64 16.23 -5.06
N ALA A 24 5.84 16.29 -6.13
CA ALA A 24 4.86 15.27 -6.45
C ALA A 24 5.52 13.93 -6.79
N VAL A 25 6.61 13.94 -7.57
CA VAL A 25 7.39 12.74 -7.91
C VAL A 25 7.99 12.12 -6.66
N TYR A 26 8.67 12.90 -5.81
CA TYR A 26 9.20 12.37 -4.55
C TYR A 26 8.11 11.77 -3.67
N ARG A 27 6.97 12.45 -3.53
CA ARG A 27 5.85 11.92 -2.75
C ARG A 27 5.32 10.61 -3.33
N GLN A 28 5.17 10.51 -4.64
CA GLN A 28 4.65 9.31 -5.28
C GLN A 28 5.63 8.13 -5.17
N VAL A 29 6.88 8.35 -5.61
CA VAL A 29 7.90 7.31 -5.68
C VAL A 29 8.29 6.87 -4.27
N LEU A 30 8.40 7.79 -3.31
CA LEU A 30 8.74 7.45 -1.93
C LEU A 30 7.54 7.10 -1.05
N GLY A 31 6.36 6.87 -1.64
CA GLY A 31 5.20 6.40 -0.88
C GLY A 31 4.77 7.33 0.24
N ASN A 32 4.88 8.64 0.03
CA ASN A 32 4.63 9.70 1.00
C ASN A 32 5.51 9.59 2.27
N SER A 33 6.71 9.03 2.14
CA SER A 33 7.74 9.07 3.18
C SER A 33 8.25 10.50 3.37
N TYR A 34 8.66 10.83 4.60
CA TYR A 34 9.32 12.10 4.87
C TYR A 34 10.72 12.12 4.23
N LEU A 35 11.02 13.21 3.55
CA LEU A 35 12.29 13.44 2.86
C LEU A 35 13.02 14.59 3.56
N MET A 36 14.24 14.33 4.03
CA MET A 36 15.12 15.37 4.59
C MET A 36 15.79 16.16 3.47
N GLU A 37 16.28 17.37 3.76
CA GLU A 37 16.99 18.18 2.76
C GLU A 37 18.30 17.53 2.30
N SER A 38 18.99 16.81 3.19
CA SER A 38 20.20 16.03 2.89
C SER A 38 19.98 14.90 1.90
N ASP A 39 18.76 14.38 1.86
CA ASP A 39 18.37 13.18 1.15
C ASP A 39 17.91 13.50 -0.29
N ARG A 40 17.82 14.80 -0.63
CA ARG A 40 17.38 15.26 -1.96
C ARG A 40 18.45 15.05 -3.01
N LEU A 41 18.04 14.52 -4.16
CA LEU A 41 18.89 14.29 -5.32
C LEU A 41 19.03 15.59 -6.14
N LEU A 42 19.79 16.55 -5.61
CA LEU A 42 19.97 17.88 -6.22
C LEU A 42 20.46 17.83 -7.67
N SER A 43 21.30 16.86 -8.01
CA SER A 43 21.79 16.66 -9.38
C SER A 43 20.65 16.33 -10.35
N ALA A 44 19.82 15.34 -10.00
CA ALA A 44 18.68 14.93 -10.81
C ALA A 44 17.61 16.04 -10.92
N GLU A 45 17.36 16.77 -9.84
CA GLU A 45 16.46 17.93 -9.84
C GLU A 45 16.96 19.04 -10.79
N SER A 46 18.27 19.30 -10.77
CA SER A 46 18.88 20.32 -11.63
C SER A 46 18.78 19.95 -13.12
N LEU A 47 18.99 18.67 -13.44
CA LEU A 47 18.83 18.15 -14.81
C LEU A 47 17.37 18.25 -15.30
N LEU A 48 16.40 17.99 -14.43
CA LEU A 48 14.97 18.18 -14.73
C LEU A 48 14.64 19.66 -14.97
N LYS A 49 15.14 20.57 -14.10
CA LYS A 49 14.97 22.03 -14.25
C LYS A 49 15.51 22.53 -15.60
N GLN A 50 16.67 22.03 -16.02
CA GLN A 50 17.26 22.35 -17.32
C GLN A 50 16.49 21.72 -18.50
N GLY A 51 15.69 20.68 -18.26
CA GLY A 51 14.96 19.94 -19.31
C GLY A 51 15.84 18.97 -20.09
N GLN A 52 16.98 18.58 -19.53
CA GLN A 52 17.81 17.50 -20.08
C GLN A 52 17.22 16.12 -19.76
N LEU A 53 16.28 16.07 -18.82
CA LEU A 53 15.75 14.85 -18.23
C LEU A 53 14.22 14.96 -18.20
N SER A 54 13.51 13.91 -18.65
CA SER A 54 12.05 13.88 -18.63
C SER A 54 11.52 13.47 -17.25
N VAL A 55 10.22 13.62 -16.99
CA VAL A 55 9.65 13.18 -15.70
C VAL A 55 9.85 11.67 -15.51
N ARG A 56 9.75 10.88 -16.58
CA ARG A 56 10.04 9.44 -16.56
C ARG A 56 11.49 9.14 -16.16
N GLU A 57 12.46 9.80 -16.79
CA GLU A 57 13.87 9.62 -16.43
C GLU A 57 14.14 10.08 -14.98
N PHE A 58 13.38 11.07 -14.48
CA PHE A 58 13.55 11.58 -13.13
C PHE A 58 13.05 10.57 -12.11
N VAL A 59 11.90 9.95 -12.39
CA VAL A 59 11.40 8.79 -11.63
C VAL A 59 12.43 7.66 -11.63
N ARG A 60 13.04 7.34 -12.79
CA ARG A 60 14.11 6.34 -12.89
C ARG A 60 15.32 6.68 -12.02
N ALA A 61 15.79 7.93 -12.06
CA ALA A 61 16.92 8.39 -11.27
C ALA A 61 16.67 8.24 -9.76
N ILE A 62 15.46 8.58 -9.30
CA ILE A 62 15.06 8.40 -7.90
C ILE A 62 14.97 6.91 -7.55
N ALA A 63 14.34 6.09 -8.40
CA ALA A 63 14.17 4.66 -8.16
C ALA A 63 15.52 3.90 -8.08
N LYS A 64 16.51 4.33 -8.86
CA LYS A 64 17.87 3.76 -8.86
C LYS A 64 18.77 4.32 -7.76
N SER A 65 18.32 5.34 -7.02
CA SER A 65 19.09 5.93 -5.94
C SER A 65 19.22 5.00 -4.74
N GLU A 66 20.29 5.18 -3.97
CA GLU A 66 20.51 4.47 -2.71
C GLU A 66 19.36 4.71 -1.72
N LEU A 67 18.83 5.94 -1.68
CA LEU A 67 17.69 6.31 -0.85
C LEU A 67 16.47 5.39 -1.05
N TYR A 68 16.14 5.09 -2.31
CA TYR A 68 15.02 4.21 -2.61
C TYR A 68 15.32 2.76 -2.21
N SER A 69 16.55 2.31 -2.49
CA SER A 69 17.02 0.97 -2.13
C SER A 69 17.00 0.73 -0.61
N GLU A 70 17.51 1.66 0.19
CA GLU A 70 17.51 1.54 1.65
C GLU A 70 16.09 1.47 2.25
N LYS A 71 15.18 2.30 1.75
CA LYS A 71 13.81 2.37 2.25
C LYS A 71 12.97 1.16 1.86
N PHE A 72 13.06 0.73 0.60
CA PHE A 72 12.11 -0.23 0.03
C PHE A 72 12.71 -1.60 -0.27
N PHE A 73 13.98 -1.67 -0.63
CA PHE A 73 14.62 -2.92 -1.03
C PHE A 73 15.28 -3.63 0.17
N GLN A 74 16.23 -3.00 0.85
CA GLN A 74 17.05 -3.65 1.88
C GLN A 74 16.24 -4.15 3.10
N ASN A 75 15.18 -3.43 3.47
CA ASN A 75 14.42 -3.67 4.70
C ASN A 75 13.15 -4.52 4.52
N ASN A 76 12.81 -4.91 3.29
CA ASN A 76 11.56 -5.60 2.99
C ASN A 76 11.82 -6.94 2.28
N SER A 77 10.83 -7.83 2.31
CA SER A 77 10.83 -9.04 1.48
C SER A 77 10.74 -8.67 -0.01
N GLN A 78 11.29 -9.52 -0.89
CA GLN A 78 11.22 -9.30 -2.34
C GLN A 78 9.78 -9.11 -2.86
N VAL A 79 8.84 -9.89 -2.34
CA VAL A 79 7.41 -9.77 -2.71
C VAL A 79 6.85 -8.41 -2.30
N ARG A 80 7.20 -7.92 -1.10
CA ARG A 80 6.80 -6.59 -0.63
C ARG A 80 7.41 -5.48 -1.48
N PHE A 81 8.67 -5.64 -1.87
CA PHE A 81 9.36 -4.70 -2.76
C PHE A 81 8.64 -4.59 -4.11
N ILE A 82 8.33 -5.73 -4.74
CA ILE A 82 7.59 -5.78 -6.00
C ILE A 82 6.20 -5.15 -5.87
N GLU A 83 5.44 -5.47 -4.82
CA GLU A 83 4.14 -4.84 -4.55
C GLU A 83 4.23 -3.31 -4.46
N LEU A 84 5.29 -2.81 -3.81
CA LEU A 84 5.55 -1.38 -3.69
C LEU A 84 5.97 -0.77 -5.02
N ASN A 85 6.79 -1.44 -5.83
CA ASN A 85 7.16 -0.95 -7.16
C ASN A 85 5.93 -0.78 -8.07
N TYR A 86 5.01 -1.76 -8.07
CA TYR A 86 3.72 -1.65 -8.77
C TYR A 86 2.91 -0.44 -8.30
N LYS A 87 2.90 -0.19 -6.98
CA LYS A 87 2.24 0.98 -6.40
C LYS A 87 2.91 2.30 -6.80
N HIS A 88 4.23 2.38 -6.72
CA HIS A 88 5.01 3.60 -6.91
C HIS A 88 5.09 4.03 -8.37
N PHE A 89 5.40 3.09 -9.26
CA PHE A 89 5.66 3.37 -10.68
C PHE A 89 4.42 3.21 -11.55
N LEU A 90 3.63 2.15 -11.33
CA LEU A 90 2.45 1.86 -12.17
C LEU A 90 1.13 2.34 -11.55
N GLY A 91 1.14 2.71 -10.27
CA GLY A 91 -0.05 3.22 -9.58
C GLY A 91 -1.17 2.19 -9.44
N ARG A 92 -0.86 0.89 -9.53
CA ARG A 92 -1.81 -0.23 -9.39
C ARG A 92 -1.27 -1.29 -8.42
N ALA A 93 -2.11 -2.26 -8.07
CA ALA A 93 -1.67 -3.47 -7.37
C ALA A 93 -1.34 -4.58 -8.40
N PRO A 94 -0.46 -5.53 -8.07
CA PRO A 94 -0.23 -6.71 -8.92
C PRO A 94 -1.53 -7.51 -9.10
N GLU A 95 -1.79 -7.92 -10.33
CA GLU A 95 -2.99 -8.65 -10.71
C GLU A 95 -2.83 -10.15 -10.52
N ASP A 96 -1.65 -10.68 -10.85
CA ASP A 96 -1.38 -12.11 -10.87
C ASP A 96 -0.04 -12.46 -10.22
N GLU A 97 0.07 -13.70 -9.76
CA GLU A 97 1.32 -14.24 -9.21
C GLU A 97 2.42 -14.31 -10.27
N SER A 98 2.05 -14.49 -11.54
CA SER A 98 3.00 -14.50 -12.66
C SER A 98 3.75 -13.18 -12.81
N GLU A 99 3.11 -12.04 -12.50
CA GLU A 99 3.75 -10.73 -12.48
C GLU A 99 4.85 -10.68 -11.42
N ILE A 100 4.55 -11.17 -10.21
CA ILE A 100 5.51 -11.22 -9.11
C ILE A 100 6.66 -12.18 -9.45
N ALA A 101 6.35 -13.38 -9.94
CA ALA A 101 7.36 -14.37 -10.33
C ALA A 101 8.30 -13.82 -11.41
N TYR A 102 7.76 -13.14 -12.43
CA TYR A 102 8.55 -12.51 -13.49
C TYR A 102 9.58 -11.52 -12.93
N HIS A 103 9.19 -10.64 -12.02
CA HIS A 103 10.11 -9.66 -11.44
C HIS A 103 11.13 -10.28 -10.50
N VAL A 104 10.76 -11.34 -9.76
CA VAL A 104 11.73 -12.12 -8.96
C VAL A 104 12.79 -12.75 -9.85
N ASP A 105 12.39 -13.40 -10.95
CA ASP A 105 13.31 -14.04 -11.88
C ASP A 105 14.21 -13.02 -12.59
N LEU A 106 13.64 -11.88 -12.99
CA LEU A 106 14.38 -10.79 -13.61
C LEU A 106 15.45 -10.22 -12.67
N TYR A 107 15.09 -9.99 -11.41
CA TYR A 107 16.02 -9.55 -10.38
C TYR A 107 17.17 -10.55 -10.20
N ASN A 108 16.85 -11.85 -10.11
CA ASN A 108 17.85 -12.90 -9.95
C ASN A 108 18.80 -12.99 -11.17
N ALA A 109 18.31 -12.71 -12.38
CA ALA A 109 19.08 -12.81 -13.60
C ALA A 109 19.92 -11.55 -13.91
N GLN A 110 19.37 -10.36 -13.68
CA GLN A 110 19.93 -9.09 -14.18
C GLN A 110 20.17 -8.05 -13.09
N GLY A 111 19.72 -8.31 -11.86
CA GLY A 111 19.91 -7.45 -10.70
C GLY A 111 18.92 -6.28 -10.60
N TYR A 112 19.18 -5.42 -9.62
CA TYR A 112 18.28 -4.35 -9.18
C TYR A 112 17.96 -3.31 -10.26
N ALA A 113 18.97 -2.85 -11.01
CA ALA A 113 18.77 -1.78 -12.00
C ALA A 113 17.83 -2.22 -13.13
N ALA A 114 17.96 -3.46 -13.59
CA ALA A 114 17.10 -4.05 -14.61
C ALA A 114 15.68 -4.29 -14.10
N GLU A 115 15.53 -4.68 -12.83
CA GLU A 115 14.21 -4.80 -12.20
C GLU A 115 13.46 -3.46 -12.22
N ILE A 116 14.12 -2.36 -11.83
CA ILE A 116 13.52 -1.01 -11.88
C ILE A 116 13.17 -0.59 -13.31
N ASP A 117 14.09 -0.79 -14.25
CA ASP A 117 13.87 -0.42 -15.66
C ASP A 117 12.68 -1.18 -16.27
N SER A 118 12.46 -2.42 -15.87
CA SER A 118 11.33 -3.22 -16.38
C SER A 118 9.95 -2.61 -16.12
N TYR A 119 9.79 -1.84 -15.03
CA TYR A 119 8.55 -1.13 -14.76
C TYR A 119 8.42 0.14 -15.62
N ILE A 120 9.50 0.90 -15.73
CA ILE A 120 9.51 2.24 -16.35
C ILE A 120 9.51 2.17 -17.89
N ASP A 121 10.20 1.17 -18.45
CA ASP A 121 10.24 0.89 -19.89
C ASP A 121 9.08 0.01 -20.36
N SER A 122 8.15 -0.35 -19.46
CA SER A 122 6.96 -1.09 -19.84
C SER A 122 6.05 -0.25 -20.75
N LEU A 123 5.40 -0.93 -21.71
CA LEU A 123 4.34 -0.32 -22.54
C LEU A 123 3.21 0.23 -21.67
N GLU A 124 2.97 -0.40 -20.52
CA GLU A 124 1.97 0.05 -19.56
C GLU A 124 2.29 1.43 -18.99
N TYR A 125 3.55 1.68 -18.59
CA TYR A 125 3.98 2.99 -18.10
C TYR A 125 3.86 4.03 -19.21
N GLN A 126 4.35 3.71 -20.42
CA GLN A 126 4.33 4.63 -21.55
C GLN A 126 2.91 5.02 -22.00
N GLN A 127 1.97 4.08 -22.03
CA GLN A 127 0.59 4.36 -22.44
C GLN A 127 -0.20 5.21 -21.44
N ASN A 128 0.16 5.16 -20.15
CA ASN A 128 -0.61 5.81 -19.09
C ASN A 128 0.01 7.11 -18.59
N PHE A 129 1.33 7.21 -18.56
CA PHE A 129 2.06 8.39 -18.07
C PHE A 129 2.93 9.03 -19.16
N GLY A 130 3.41 8.24 -20.13
CA GLY A 130 4.38 8.72 -21.11
C GLY A 130 5.65 9.27 -20.43
N ASP A 131 6.24 10.31 -21.00
CA ASP A 131 7.53 10.84 -20.53
C ASP A 131 7.39 12.02 -19.56
N ASN A 132 6.26 12.71 -19.57
CA ASN A 132 6.10 14.01 -18.91
C ASN A 132 5.03 14.03 -17.81
N ILE A 133 4.26 12.97 -17.61
CA ILE A 133 3.23 12.90 -16.57
C ILE A 133 3.81 12.22 -15.33
N VAL A 134 3.54 12.80 -14.15
CA VAL A 134 3.91 12.19 -12.88
C VAL A 134 3.07 10.93 -12.66
N PRO A 135 3.67 9.78 -12.29
CA PRO A 135 2.91 8.58 -11.97
C PRO A 135 1.84 8.86 -10.93
N ASN A 136 0.63 8.35 -11.16
CA ASN A 136 -0.50 8.56 -10.25
C ASN A 136 -1.24 7.25 -9.97
N TYR A 137 -2.00 7.23 -8.87
CA TYR A 137 -2.76 6.04 -8.52
C TYR A 137 -3.95 5.86 -9.46
N ARG A 138 -3.90 4.78 -10.23
CA ARG A 138 -4.90 4.43 -11.23
C ARG A 138 -5.72 3.18 -10.89
N GLY A 139 -5.24 2.37 -9.94
CA GLY A 139 -5.91 1.15 -9.47
C GLY A 139 -7.29 1.39 -8.82
N PHE A 140 -7.69 2.65 -8.62
CA PHE A 140 -9.03 3.01 -8.13
C PHE A 140 -10.07 3.19 -9.23
N LYS A 141 -9.67 3.11 -10.51
CA LYS A 141 -10.57 3.22 -11.66
C LYS A 141 -10.61 1.88 -12.38
N SER A 142 -11.79 1.48 -12.86
CA SER A 142 -11.91 0.32 -13.75
C SER A 142 -11.28 0.66 -15.10
N GLN A 143 -10.36 -0.18 -15.57
CA GLN A 143 -9.67 -0.02 -16.85
C GLN A 143 -10.01 -1.21 -17.75
N VAL A 144 -10.12 -0.95 -19.06
CA VAL A 144 -10.37 -2.01 -20.03
C VAL A 144 -9.16 -2.94 -20.08
N GLY A 145 -9.40 -4.25 -19.95
CA GLY A 145 -8.35 -5.27 -19.97
C GLY A 145 -7.70 -5.57 -18.62
N GLN A 146 -8.04 -4.85 -17.54
CA GLN A 146 -7.53 -5.14 -16.18
C GLN A 146 -8.55 -5.86 -15.31
N LYS A 147 -8.06 -6.64 -14.35
CA LYS A 147 -8.91 -7.35 -13.40
C LYS A 147 -9.48 -6.40 -12.35
N ASN A 148 -10.80 -6.47 -12.12
CA ASN A 148 -11.47 -5.72 -11.05
C ASN A 148 -10.96 -6.09 -9.64
N VAL A 149 -10.33 -7.25 -9.47
CA VAL A 149 -9.73 -7.68 -8.20
C VAL A 149 -8.63 -6.70 -7.75
N GLY A 150 -7.91 -6.08 -8.68
CA GLY A 150 -6.87 -5.08 -8.42
C GLY A 150 -7.39 -3.87 -7.64
N PHE A 151 -8.64 -3.46 -7.87
CA PHE A 151 -9.28 -2.37 -7.13
C PHE A 151 -9.33 -2.64 -5.63
N SER A 152 -9.78 -3.84 -5.25
CA SER A 152 -9.89 -4.24 -3.84
C SER A 152 -8.52 -4.36 -3.16
N ARG A 153 -7.52 -4.88 -3.89
CA ARG A 153 -6.14 -5.04 -3.43
C ARG A 153 -5.42 -3.71 -3.27
N MET A 154 -5.71 -2.73 -4.12
CA MET A 154 -5.14 -1.38 -4.00
C MET A 154 -5.43 -0.75 -2.63
N PHE A 155 -6.62 -0.96 -2.06
CA PHE A 155 -6.93 -0.47 -0.70
C PHE A 155 -6.09 -1.12 0.40
N GLN A 156 -5.43 -2.25 0.16
CA GLN A 156 -4.49 -2.82 1.12
C GLN A 156 -3.13 -2.10 1.10
N LEU A 157 -2.69 -1.67 -0.08
CA LEU A 157 -1.42 -0.98 -0.30
C LEU A 157 -1.50 0.52 0.01
N TYR A 158 -2.61 1.17 -0.36
CA TYR A 158 -2.87 2.59 -0.14
C TYR A 158 -3.96 2.79 0.91
N ARG A 159 -3.60 3.39 2.06
CA ARG A 159 -4.52 3.66 3.18
C ARG A 159 -4.82 5.16 3.37
N GLY A 160 -4.83 5.93 2.28
CA GLY A 160 -5.11 7.35 2.29
C GLY A 160 -3.87 8.24 2.29
N TYR A 161 -4.11 9.54 2.10
CA TYR A 161 -3.06 10.52 1.83
C TYR A 161 -2.13 10.81 3.00
N ALA A 162 -2.63 10.69 4.24
CA ALA A 162 -1.82 10.92 5.46
C ALA A 162 -0.97 9.69 5.87
N ASN A 163 -1.01 8.61 5.10
CA ASN A 163 -0.22 7.41 5.38
C ASN A 163 1.06 7.39 4.53
N SER A 164 2.11 6.75 5.05
CA SER A 164 3.34 6.44 4.32
C SER A 164 3.57 4.93 4.25
N ASP A 165 4.32 4.45 3.26
CA ASP A 165 4.61 3.01 3.18
C ASP A 165 5.48 2.49 4.32
N SER A 166 6.38 3.34 4.84
CA SER A 166 7.18 3.04 6.03
C SER A 166 6.35 3.02 7.32
N SER A 167 5.34 3.89 7.47
CA SER A 167 4.53 3.97 8.71
C SER A 167 3.58 2.80 8.88
N GLN A 168 3.31 2.03 7.83
CA GLN A 168 2.48 0.84 7.95
C GLN A 168 3.16 -0.27 8.76
N GLY A 169 4.49 -0.33 8.81
CA GLY A 169 5.24 -1.30 9.62
C GLY A 169 5.27 -2.73 9.09
N TYR A 170 4.75 -2.99 7.88
CA TYR A 170 4.75 -4.31 7.26
C TYR A 170 5.96 -4.46 6.33
N LYS A 171 6.86 -5.40 6.68
CA LYS A 171 8.02 -5.77 5.88
C LYS A 171 7.77 -6.93 4.90
N GLN A 172 6.68 -7.66 5.12
CA GLN A 172 6.23 -8.79 4.30
C GLN A 172 5.16 -8.35 3.29
N GLY A 173 5.01 -9.13 2.22
CA GLY A 173 3.97 -8.89 1.21
C GLY A 173 2.58 -8.81 1.83
N ARG A 174 1.83 -7.76 1.46
CA ARG A 174 0.47 -7.51 1.93
C ARG A 174 -0.54 -8.38 1.20
N LEU A 175 -0.25 -8.70 -0.07
CA LEU A 175 -1.17 -9.29 -1.02
C LEU A 175 -0.77 -10.71 -1.42
N THR A 176 0.26 -11.29 -0.79
CA THR A 176 0.82 -12.59 -1.19
C THR A 176 -0.25 -13.67 -1.33
N TRP A 177 -1.14 -13.79 -0.34
CA TRP A 177 -2.20 -14.80 -0.37
C TRP A 177 -3.31 -14.46 -1.37
N GLU A 178 -3.69 -13.19 -1.48
CA GLU A 178 -4.75 -12.77 -2.40
C GLU A 178 -4.33 -12.89 -3.86
N VAL A 179 -3.06 -12.60 -4.16
CA VAL A 179 -2.48 -12.74 -5.50
C VAL A 179 -2.34 -14.21 -5.85
N ALA A 180 -1.75 -15.03 -4.96
CA ALA A 180 -1.58 -16.47 -5.20
C ALA A 180 -2.91 -17.23 -5.38
N LYS A 181 -3.95 -16.86 -4.61
CA LYS A 181 -5.29 -17.47 -4.73
C LYS A 181 -6.18 -16.79 -5.77
N ASN A 182 -5.69 -15.72 -6.40
CA ASN A 182 -6.47 -14.83 -7.25
C ASN A 182 -7.82 -14.41 -6.62
N THR A 183 -7.81 -14.09 -5.32
CA THR A 183 -8.98 -13.64 -4.57
C THR A 183 -8.98 -12.12 -4.35
N ALA A 184 -10.16 -11.55 -4.14
CA ALA A 184 -10.32 -10.15 -3.75
C ALA A 184 -10.02 -9.93 -2.27
N SER A 185 -9.40 -8.80 -1.94
CA SER A 185 -9.17 -8.39 -0.56
C SER A 185 -10.41 -7.67 0.00
N PRO A 186 -10.75 -7.83 1.28
CA PRO A 186 -11.81 -7.02 1.88
C PRO A 186 -11.41 -5.54 1.91
N ILE A 187 -12.33 -4.65 1.54
CA ILE A 187 -12.10 -3.19 1.58
C ILE A 187 -12.46 -2.69 2.99
N HIS A 188 -11.51 -2.04 3.64
CA HIS A 188 -11.71 -1.38 4.93
C HIS A 188 -11.58 0.13 4.77
N ALA A 189 -12.54 0.89 5.28
CA ALA A 189 -12.45 2.35 5.31
C ALA A 189 -11.22 2.79 6.13
N ALA A 190 -10.58 3.89 5.72
CA ALA A 190 -9.38 4.44 6.35
C ALA A 190 -9.66 5.17 7.70
N SER A 191 -10.70 4.76 8.44
CA SER A 191 -10.99 5.32 9.75
C SER A 191 -10.07 4.74 10.82
N SER A 192 -9.79 5.54 11.86
CA SER A 192 -8.99 5.20 13.05
C SER A 192 -9.56 4.04 13.89
N SER A 193 -10.59 3.33 13.42
CA SER A 193 -11.25 2.23 14.11
C SER A 193 -11.68 1.10 13.15
N ALA A 194 -11.03 0.94 12.00
CA ALA A 194 -11.33 -0.16 11.10
C ALA A 194 -10.74 -1.49 11.59
N LEU A 195 -11.46 -2.17 12.50
CA LEU A 195 -11.27 -3.60 12.77
C LEU A 195 -12.03 -4.42 11.73
N ALA A 196 -11.30 -5.29 11.03
CA ALA A 196 -11.83 -6.19 10.02
C ALA A 196 -12.73 -7.27 10.63
N GLY A 197 -13.97 -7.35 10.16
CA GLY A 197 -14.86 -8.48 10.38
C GLY A 197 -15.99 -8.44 9.36
N THR A 198 -16.02 -9.39 8.42
CA THR A 198 -17.07 -9.59 7.40
C THR A 198 -18.34 -10.19 8.02
N GLY A 199 -18.81 -9.62 9.12
CA GLY A 199 -19.92 -10.12 9.90
C GLY A 199 -20.94 -9.04 10.22
N SER A 200 -21.34 -8.22 9.26
CA SER A 200 -22.54 -7.41 9.40
C SER A 200 -23.73 -8.36 9.31
N GLY A 201 -24.38 -8.65 10.44
CA GLY A 201 -25.62 -9.45 10.47
C GLY A 201 -26.76 -8.71 9.77
N ASN A 202 -27.92 -9.32 9.59
CA ASN A 202 -29.03 -8.73 8.82
C ASN A 202 -29.54 -7.39 9.37
N ARG A 203 -29.20 -7.06 10.63
CA ARG A 203 -29.53 -5.79 11.30
C ARG A 203 -28.46 -4.70 11.21
N GLY A 204 -27.31 -4.93 10.59
CA GLY A 204 -26.26 -3.91 10.42
C GLY A 204 -25.44 -3.60 11.68
N ASP A 205 -26.01 -3.77 12.87
CA ASP A 205 -25.38 -3.40 14.15
C ASP A 205 -24.31 -4.42 14.59
N LEU A 206 -23.09 -3.92 14.75
CA LEU A 206 -21.95 -4.63 15.33
C LEU A 206 -21.75 -4.17 16.78
N TYR A 207 -21.47 -5.11 17.65
CA TYR A 207 -21.12 -4.83 19.04
C TYR A 207 -19.65 -5.16 19.29
N ARG A 208 -18.94 -4.21 19.89
CA ARG A 208 -17.56 -4.36 20.36
C ARG A 208 -17.57 -4.92 21.77
N LEU A 209 -17.05 -6.14 21.90
CA LEU A 209 -16.82 -6.82 23.17
C LEU A 209 -15.35 -6.63 23.56
N ARG A 210 -15.10 -5.96 24.67
CA ARG A 210 -13.79 -5.98 25.32
C ARG A 210 -13.74 -7.14 26.29
N VAL A 211 -12.85 -8.09 26.06
CA VAL A 211 -12.81 -9.36 26.80
C VAL A 211 -11.43 -9.55 27.41
N MET A 212 -11.41 -9.90 28.70
CA MET A 212 -10.22 -10.33 29.41
C MET A 212 -10.17 -11.85 29.40
N GLN A 213 -9.09 -12.41 28.85
CA GLN A 213 -8.93 -13.87 28.77
C GLN A 213 -8.70 -14.49 30.15
N ALA A 214 -9.29 -15.66 30.37
CA ALA A 214 -9.06 -16.48 31.56
C ALA A 214 -7.64 -17.02 31.57
N ALA A 215 -7.11 -17.31 32.77
CA ALA A 215 -5.87 -18.05 32.89
C ALA A 215 -6.07 -19.48 32.36
N SER A 216 -5.27 -19.89 31.39
CA SER A 216 -5.24 -21.27 30.90
C SER A 216 -4.36 -22.11 31.83
N SER A 217 -4.85 -23.29 32.23
CA SER A 217 -4.11 -24.22 33.09
C SER A 217 -2.81 -24.75 32.49
N LYS A 218 -2.57 -24.54 31.18
CA LYS A 218 -1.41 -25.09 30.44
C LYS A 218 -0.30 -24.07 30.13
N THR A 219 -0.42 -22.83 30.58
CA THR A 219 0.57 -21.77 30.31
C THR A 219 0.76 -20.86 31.52
N THR A 220 2.00 -20.53 31.84
CA THR A 220 2.36 -19.63 32.96
C THR A 220 1.74 -18.25 32.78
N VAL A 221 1.12 -17.77 33.87
CA VAL A 221 0.31 -16.54 33.91
C VAL A 221 1.20 -15.31 33.93
N VAL A 222 1.63 -14.83 32.77
CA VAL A 222 2.12 -13.46 32.61
C VAL A 222 1.65 -12.91 31.26
N ARG A 223 0.44 -12.34 31.30
CA ARG A 223 -0.14 -11.25 30.48
C ARG A 223 -1.63 -11.53 30.32
N ARG A 224 -2.46 -10.82 31.08
CA ARG A 224 -3.91 -10.80 30.83
C ARG A 224 -4.12 -9.99 29.56
N ILE A 225 -4.22 -10.67 28.42
CA ILE A 225 -4.46 -10.03 27.14
C ILE A 225 -5.92 -9.58 27.13
N THR A 226 -6.13 -8.27 27.05
CA THR A 226 -7.41 -7.69 26.71
C THR A 226 -7.57 -7.79 25.19
N THR A 227 -8.55 -8.57 24.74
CA THR A 227 -8.86 -8.73 23.32
C THR A 227 -10.18 -8.05 23.00
N GLU A 228 -10.22 -7.34 21.87
CA GLU A 228 -11.46 -6.75 21.35
C GLU A 228 -12.03 -7.66 20.25
N ILE A 229 -13.32 -7.99 20.35
CA ILE A 229 -14.02 -8.87 19.42
C ILE A 229 -15.28 -8.14 18.93
N LEU A 230 -15.46 -8.06 17.61
CA LEU A 230 -16.70 -7.58 17.01
C LEU A 230 -17.65 -8.75 16.76
N VAL A 231 -18.91 -8.59 17.15
CA VAL A 231 -19.94 -9.62 16.97
C VAL A 231 -21.22 -8.95 16.48
N PRO A 232 -21.88 -9.48 15.43
CA PRO A 232 -23.20 -9.00 15.04
C PRO A 232 -24.21 -9.26 16.15
N PHE A 233 -25.24 -8.42 16.25
CA PHE A 233 -26.30 -8.56 17.25
C PHE A 233 -26.87 -10.01 17.34
N GLU A 234 -27.10 -10.64 16.20
CA GLU A 234 -27.66 -12.00 16.11
C GLU A 234 -26.78 -13.07 16.79
N GLN A 235 -25.46 -12.87 16.76
CA GLN A 235 -24.49 -13.81 17.35
C GLN A 235 -23.97 -13.34 18.71
N LEU A 236 -24.40 -12.16 19.20
CA LEU A 236 -23.91 -11.60 20.45
C LEU A 236 -24.20 -12.55 21.62
N SER A 237 -25.44 -13.05 21.70
CA SER A 237 -25.86 -13.94 22.78
C SER A 237 -25.06 -15.26 22.78
N SER A 238 -24.96 -15.92 21.63
CA SER A 238 -24.20 -17.17 21.49
C SER A 238 -22.71 -16.97 21.76
N LYS A 239 -22.15 -15.82 21.36
CA LYS A 239 -20.75 -15.48 21.63
C LYS A 239 -20.48 -15.19 23.10
N LEU A 240 -21.36 -14.46 23.78
CA LEU A 240 -21.24 -14.21 25.22
C LEU A 240 -21.30 -15.52 26.01
N GLN A 241 -22.22 -16.43 25.66
CA GLN A 241 -22.29 -17.76 26.26
C GLN A 241 -21.00 -18.57 26.02
N GLN A 242 -20.46 -18.52 24.79
CA GLN A 242 -19.20 -19.18 24.46
C GLN A 242 -18.02 -18.61 25.27
N LEU A 243 -17.94 -17.29 25.42
CA LEU A 243 -16.89 -16.61 26.18
C LEU A 243 -16.96 -16.95 27.67
N ASN A 244 -18.17 -17.00 28.24
CA ASN A 244 -18.39 -17.37 29.62
C ASN A 244 -17.98 -18.84 29.88
N ARG A 245 -18.35 -19.77 28.98
CA ARG A 245 -17.90 -21.19 29.05
C ARG A 245 -16.37 -21.34 29.01
N LYS A 246 -15.67 -20.43 28.31
CA LYS A 246 -14.20 -20.39 28.25
C LYS A 246 -13.56 -19.70 29.47
N GLY A 247 -14.37 -19.22 30.43
CA GLY A 247 -13.92 -18.51 31.63
C GLY A 247 -13.50 -17.06 31.39
N ASN A 248 -13.72 -16.53 30.19
CA ASN A 248 -13.32 -15.17 29.84
C ASN A 248 -14.27 -14.15 30.48
N LYS A 249 -13.73 -13.05 31.02
CA LYS A 249 -14.52 -11.97 31.62
C LYS A 249 -14.78 -10.87 30.59
N VAL A 250 -16.04 -10.52 30.38
CA VAL A 250 -16.43 -9.41 29.49
C VAL A 250 -16.38 -8.12 30.29
N MET A 251 -15.60 -7.14 29.80
CA MET A 251 -15.33 -5.86 30.47
C MET A 251 -16.28 -4.76 30.00
N SER A 252 -16.56 -4.70 28.70
CA SER A 252 -17.48 -3.71 28.13
C SER A 252 -18.11 -4.24 26.85
N ILE A 253 -19.34 -3.80 26.60
CA ILE A 253 -20.10 -4.04 25.37
C ILE A 253 -20.52 -2.66 24.86
N THR A 254 -20.01 -2.24 23.71
CA THR A 254 -20.36 -0.96 23.09
C THR A 254 -20.81 -1.18 21.65
N LEU A 255 -21.78 -0.39 21.17
CA LEU A 255 -22.08 -0.35 19.74
C LEU A 255 -20.82 0.12 18.99
N ALA A 256 -20.48 -0.59 17.91
CA ALA A 256 -19.22 -0.39 17.17
C ALA A 256 -19.37 0.63 16.04
#